data_AF-A0A3D5SK49-F1
#
_entry.id   AF-A0A3D5SK49-F1
#
_cell.length_a   1.000
_cell.length_b   1.000
_cell.length_c   1.000
_cell.angle_alpha   90.00
_cell.angle_beta   90.00
_cell.angle_gamma   90.00
#
_symmetry.space_group_name_H-M   'P 1'
#
loop_
_entity.id
_entity.type
_entity.pdbx_description
1 polymer ?
#
loop_
_entity_poly.entity_id
_entity_poly.type
_entity_poly.pdbx_seq_one_letter_code
_entity_poly.pdbx_strand_id
1 'polypeptide(L)'
;MRSDFFKSTLSLCLTLAFAGMPSLGQARKEGPPSSCQRDSALDLIRQQVDGTRLFDDMVKRIAVLIRAADLLWPNQENRARAVFNEAYDLAQQNYKEKGDRPRREGNLIVEVPDQRYTVISAIARRDAGWSRKLSDQMLQDEIKEAEDKTTKDAEQDARTAEKLLGTANSLLSSDQSAALNFAKSSLHYPATLLLPIFLYKLAEVNRGAADGIYQEALTAYAGAPLERFLYLSSYPFGNDHDVGEMPMWTSYAVPKNFAPSPGLQRLFLQTLLRRAQQVIESPGEASSEDHYS
;
A
#
# COMPACT_ATOMS: atom_id res chain seq x y z
N MET A 1 12.62 -35.73 -42.54
CA MET A 1 11.58 -35.03 -43.33
C MET A 1 12.07 -33.60 -43.54
N ARG A 2 12.37 -33.27 -44.80
CA ARG A 2 12.63 -31.96 -45.48
C ARG A 2 12.86 -30.72 -44.58
N SER A 3 14.02 -30.05 -44.60
CA SER A 3 14.59 -29.24 -45.69
C SER A 3 13.60 -28.11 -46.10
N ASP A 4 13.89 -26.82 -46.15
CA ASP A 4 15.10 -26.07 -46.48
C ASP A 4 14.97 -24.61 -45.97
N PHE A 5 16.08 -24.04 -45.46
CA PHE A 5 16.25 -22.59 -45.26
C PHE A 5 17.07 -22.08 -46.46
N PHE A 6 16.47 -21.23 -47.30
CA PHE A 6 17.16 -20.59 -48.41
C PHE A 6 16.78 -19.10 -48.46
N LYS A 7 17.82 -18.25 -48.30
CA LYS A 7 18.21 -17.09 -49.16
C LYS A 7 17.08 -16.22 -49.73
N SER A 8 17.14 -14.89 -49.87
CA SER A 8 18.19 -13.87 -49.91
C SER A 8 17.50 -12.61 -50.47
N THR A 9 18.07 -11.42 -50.21
CA THR A 9 17.92 -10.15 -51.01
C THR A 9 16.51 -9.52 -51.06
N LEU A 10 16.30 -8.20 -51.10
CA LEU A 10 16.97 -7.17 -51.88
C LEU A 10 16.64 -5.78 -51.28
N SER A 11 17.63 -4.89 -51.31
CA SER A 11 17.53 -3.45 -51.05
C SER A 11 16.73 -2.74 -52.15
N LEU A 12 15.84 -1.80 -51.79
CA LEU A 12 15.35 -0.78 -52.73
C LEU A 12 15.18 0.56 -52.01
N CYS A 13 16.16 1.43 -52.22
CA CYS A 13 16.04 2.87 -51.97
C CYS A 13 14.99 3.47 -52.90
N LEU A 14 14.04 4.23 -52.37
CA LEU A 14 13.27 5.20 -53.15
C LEU A 14 13.31 6.56 -52.45
N THR A 15 14.29 7.37 -52.87
CA THR A 15 14.40 8.79 -52.60
C THR A 15 13.40 9.56 -53.46
N LEU A 16 12.43 10.23 -52.85
CA LEU A 16 11.56 11.21 -53.50
C LEU A 16 11.92 12.60 -52.99
N ALA A 17 12.64 13.34 -53.83
CA ALA A 17 12.92 14.75 -53.66
C ALA A 17 11.65 15.56 -53.97
N PHE A 18 11.13 16.27 -52.97
CA PHE A 18 10.16 17.34 -53.20
C PHE A 18 10.88 18.70 -53.11
N ALA A 19 10.92 19.36 -54.27
CA ALA A 19 11.44 20.70 -54.46
C ALA A 19 10.60 21.73 -53.68
N GLY A 20 11.29 22.70 -53.09
CA GLY A 20 10.70 23.78 -52.32
C GLY A 20 9.95 24.82 -53.16
N MET A 21 8.87 25.35 -52.59
CA MET A 21 8.34 26.67 -52.91
C MET A 21 8.61 27.62 -51.74
N PRO A 22 9.10 28.85 -51.99
CA PRO A 22 9.26 29.85 -50.94
C PRO A 22 7.90 30.47 -50.62
N SER A 23 7.39 30.19 -49.42
CA SER A 23 6.25 30.91 -48.87
C SER A 23 6.71 32.29 -48.38
N LEU A 24 6.05 33.32 -48.91
CA LEU A 24 6.17 34.72 -48.52
C LEU A 24 5.99 34.90 -47.00
N GLY A 25 6.88 35.68 -46.39
CA GLY A 25 6.83 36.04 -44.98
C GLY A 25 5.52 36.75 -44.62
N GLN A 26 4.84 36.22 -43.61
CA GLN A 26 3.89 36.99 -42.80
C GLN A 26 4.60 37.53 -41.55
N ALA A 27 4.60 38.84 -41.46
CA ALA A 27 4.95 39.58 -40.25
C ALA A 27 3.92 39.31 -39.14
N ARG A 28 4.47 39.08 -37.93
CA ARG A 28 3.88 39.14 -36.57
C ARG A 28 2.40 38.77 -36.39
N LYS A 29 2.19 37.71 -35.61
CA LYS A 29 1.25 37.76 -34.48
C LYS A 29 2.02 37.50 -33.21
N GLU A 30 2.06 38.51 -32.34
CA GLU A 30 2.29 38.30 -30.92
C GLU A 30 1.39 37.14 -30.48
N GLY A 31 2.00 36.10 -29.91
CA GLY A 31 1.25 34.96 -29.40
C GLY A 31 0.19 35.46 -28.41
N PRO A 32 -1.03 34.91 -28.44
CA PRO A 32 -2.06 35.32 -27.49
C PRO A 32 -1.52 35.20 -26.05
N PRO A 33 -1.89 36.13 -25.15
CA PRO A 33 -1.46 36.05 -23.76
C PRO A 33 -1.82 34.68 -23.20
N SER A 34 -0.90 34.10 -22.44
CA SER A 34 -0.93 32.75 -21.85
C SER A 34 -2.11 32.47 -20.91
N SER A 35 -3.09 33.37 -20.82
CA SER A 35 -4.32 33.26 -20.05
C SER A 35 -5.41 32.43 -20.74
N CYS A 36 -5.32 32.19 -22.05
CA CYS A 36 -6.37 31.48 -22.81
C CYS A 36 -6.42 29.95 -22.60
N GLN A 37 -5.51 29.36 -21.82
CA GLN A 37 -5.39 27.90 -21.69
C GLN A 37 -5.80 27.34 -20.31
N ARG A 38 -5.84 28.15 -19.25
CA ARG A 38 -6.10 27.64 -17.89
C ARG A 38 -7.55 27.29 -17.65
N ASP A 39 -8.46 28.22 -17.92
CA ASP A 39 -9.90 27.98 -17.72
C ASP A 39 -10.40 26.86 -18.65
N SER A 40 -9.95 26.87 -19.91
CA SER A 40 -10.19 25.79 -20.87
C SER A 40 -9.70 24.43 -20.37
N ALA A 41 -8.49 24.35 -19.79
CA ALA A 41 -7.98 23.11 -19.21
C ALA A 41 -8.77 22.65 -17.99
N LEU A 42 -9.19 23.58 -17.12
CA LEU A 42 -10.03 23.27 -15.97
C LEU A 42 -11.43 22.79 -16.40
N ASP A 43 -11.97 23.33 -17.48
CA ASP A 43 -13.23 22.86 -18.08
C ASP A 43 -13.11 21.46 -18.67
N LEU A 44 -11.99 21.13 -19.33
CA LEU A 44 -11.73 19.76 -19.80
C LEU A 44 -11.64 18.76 -18.64
N ILE A 45 -10.98 19.14 -17.53
CA ILE A 45 -10.92 18.25 -16.35
C ILE A 45 -12.33 18.02 -15.78
N ARG A 46 -13.18 19.05 -15.74
CA ARG A 46 -14.58 18.92 -15.28
C ARG A 46 -15.38 18.00 -16.19
N GLN A 47 -15.27 18.18 -17.50
CA GLN A 47 -15.91 17.29 -18.47
C GLN A 47 -15.44 15.84 -18.31
N GLN A 48 -14.15 15.64 -18.00
CA GLN A 48 -13.62 14.30 -17.72
C GLN A 48 -14.21 13.71 -16.44
N VAL A 49 -14.36 14.49 -15.37
CA VAL A 49 -15.04 14.07 -14.13
C VAL A 49 -16.48 13.64 -14.44
N ASP A 50 -17.24 14.45 -15.17
CA ASP A 50 -18.62 14.13 -15.55
C ASP A 50 -18.69 12.86 -16.41
N GLY A 51 -17.77 12.71 -17.36
CA GLY A 51 -17.65 11.54 -18.22
C GLY A 51 -17.32 10.24 -17.47
N THR A 52 -16.72 10.31 -16.28
CA THR A 52 -16.42 9.11 -15.49
C THR A 52 -17.67 8.35 -15.05
N ARG A 53 -18.84 9.00 -15.02
CA ARG A 53 -20.13 8.37 -14.70
C ARG A 53 -20.53 7.29 -15.70
N LEU A 54 -19.93 7.30 -16.89
CA LEU A 54 -20.15 6.30 -17.94
C LEU A 54 -19.26 5.05 -17.78
N PHE A 55 -18.42 5.00 -16.75
CA PHE A 55 -17.51 3.88 -16.54
C PHE A 55 -18.21 2.78 -15.75
N ASP A 56 -18.32 1.59 -16.35
CA ASP A 56 -18.83 0.39 -15.65
C ASP A 56 -17.84 -0.13 -14.59
N ASP A 57 -16.54 0.13 -14.80
CA ASP A 57 -15.48 -0.31 -13.90
C ASP A 57 -15.21 0.75 -12.82
N MET A 58 -15.71 0.48 -11.60
CA MET A 58 -15.53 1.35 -10.44
C MET A 58 -14.07 1.65 -10.12
N VAL A 59 -13.15 0.68 -10.26
CA VAL A 59 -11.73 0.88 -9.95
C VAL A 59 -11.12 1.89 -10.92
N LYS A 60 -11.44 1.76 -12.22
CA LYS A 60 -11.01 2.73 -13.23
C LYS A 60 -11.63 4.11 -12.99
N ARG A 61 -12.91 4.16 -12.61
CA ARG A 61 -13.60 5.40 -12.27
C ARG A 61 -12.91 6.12 -11.10
N ILE A 62 -12.64 5.42 -10.00
CA ILE A 62 -11.92 5.95 -8.83
C ILE A 62 -10.54 6.48 -9.23
N ALA A 63 -9.78 5.73 -10.03
CA ALA A 63 -8.46 6.15 -10.48
C ALA A 63 -8.48 7.44 -11.31
N VAL A 64 -9.49 7.64 -12.17
CA VAL A 64 -9.66 8.89 -12.93
C VAL A 64 -10.06 10.04 -12.02
N LEU A 65 -10.97 9.83 -11.07
CA LEU A 65 -11.40 10.86 -10.11
C LEU A 65 -10.23 11.34 -9.24
N ILE A 66 -9.38 10.43 -8.75
CA ILE A 66 -8.15 10.79 -8.00
C ILE A 66 -7.26 11.73 -8.83
N ARG A 67 -6.98 11.38 -10.09
CA ARG A 67 -6.13 12.20 -10.96
C ARG A 67 -6.76 13.55 -11.28
N ALA A 68 -8.07 13.58 -11.51
CA ALA A 68 -8.79 14.82 -11.76
C ALA A 68 -8.76 15.75 -10.54
N ALA A 69 -9.00 15.20 -9.34
CA ALA A 69 -8.91 15.95 -8.09
C ALA A 69 -7.49 16.52 -7.87
N ASP A 70 -6.46 15.72 -8.12
CA ASP A 70 -5.06 16.16 -8.06
C ASP A 70 -4.75 17.35 -8.98
N LEU A 71 -5.28 17.34 -10.21
CA LEU A 71 -5.11 18.44 -11.17
C LEU A 71 -5.91 19.69 -10.80
N LEU A 72 -7.07 19.51 -10.18
CA LEU A 72 -7.91 20.62 -9.71
C LEU A 72 -7.32 21.29 -8.46
N TRP A 73 -6.59 20.56 -7.62
CA TRP A 73 -6.16 21.01 -6.29
C TRP A 73 -5.51 22.41 -6.25
N PRO A 74 -4.50 22.73 -7.10
CA PRO A 74 -3.82 24.02 -7.03
C PRO A 74 -4.69 25.23 -7.43
N ASN A 75 -5.85 24.98 -8.04
CA ASN A 75 -6.66 25.98 -8.72
C ASN A 75 -8.06 26.13 -8.12
N GLN A 76 -8.64 25.00 -7.69
CA GLN A 76 -10.03 24.86 -7.31
C GLN A 76 -10.15 23.85 -6.17
N GLU A 77 -9.48 24.14 -5.05
CA GLU A 77 -9.38 23.23 -3.90
C GLU A 77 -10.75 22.68 -3.46
N ASN A 78 -11.77 23.54 -3.31
CA ASN A 78 -13.12 23.12 -2.93
C ASN A 78 -13.71 22.07 -3.89
N ARG A 79 -13.45 22.21 -5.19
CA ARG A 79 -13.91 21.22 -6.19
C ARG A 79 -13.06 19.96 -6.15
N ALA A 80 -11.74 20.08 -5.98
CA ALA A 80 -10.87 18.94 -5.80
C ALA A 80 -11.30 18.10 -4.58
N ARG A 81 -11.63 18.73 -3.45
CA ARG A 81 -12.19 18.08 -2.26
C ARG A 81 -13.49 17.35 -2.58
N ALA A 82 -14.40 17.96 -3.35
CA ALA A 82 -15.64 17.31 -3.77
C ALA A 82 -15.39 16.06 -4.63
N VAL A 83 -14.44 16.13 -5.58
CA VAL A 83 -14.07 14.98 -6.43
C VAL A 83 -13.39 13.88 -5.63
N PHE A 84 -12.54 14.22 -4.65
CA PHE A 84 -11.95 13.25 -3.72
C PHE A 84 -13.01 12.57 -2.83
N ASN A 85 -14.01 13.32 -2.33
CA ASN A 85 -15.13 12.72 -1.61
C ASN A 85 -15.92 11.75 -2.49
N GLU A 86 -16.24 12.13 -3.74
CA GLU A 86 -16.91 11.20 -4.67
C GLU A 86 -16.08 9.93 -4.91
N ALA A 87 -14.75 10.07 -5.07
CA ALA A 87 -13.86 8.93 -5.19
C ALA A 87 -13.88 8.02 -3.96
N TYR A 88 -13.93 8.61 -2.76
CA TYR A 88 -13.98 7.87 -1.49
C TYR A 88 -15.31 7.15 -1.30
N ASP A 89 -16.44 7.81 -1.59
CA ASP A 89 -17.77 7.21 -1.53
C ASP A 89 -17.88 6.01 -2.48
N LEU A 90 -17.35 6.14 -3.70
CA LEU A 90 -17.27 5.03 -4.66
C LEU A 90 -16.35 3.91 -4.18
N ALA A 91 -15.24 4.24 -3.52
CA ALA A 91 -14.35 3.24 -2.93
C ALA A 91 -15.04 2.46 -1.79
N GLN A 92 -15.83 3.13 -0.96
CA GLN A 92 -16.65 2.48 0.07
C GLN A 92 -17.72 1.57 -0.55
N GLN A 93 -18.41 2.03 -1.61
CA GLN A 93 -19.39 1.20 -2.34
C GLN A 93 -18.71 -0.02 -2.96
N ASN A 94 -17.57 0.17 -3.60
CA ASN A 94 -16.80 -0.91 -4.21
C ASN A 94 -16.39 -1.97 -3.18
N TYR A 95 -15.94 -1.55 -1.99
CA TYR A 95 -15.62 -2.44 -0.89
C TYR A 95 -16.87 -3.20 -0.39
N LYS A 96 -18.02 -2.53 -0.24
CA LYS A 96 -19.27 -3.21 0.17
C LYS A 96 -19.74 -4.25 -0.83
N GLU A 97 -19.61 -3.99 -2.13
CA GLU A 97 -20.08 -4.88 -3.19
C GLU A 97 -19.15 -6.08 -3.43
N LYS A 98 -17.84 -5.83 -3.49
CA LYS A 98 -16.85 -6.84 -3.88
C LYS A 98 -16.11 -7.44 -2.69
N GLY A 99 -16.17 -6.77 -1.55
CA GLY A 99 -15.32 -7.06 -0.41
C GLY A 99 -13.85 -6.91 -0.75
N ASP A 100 -13.04 -7.50 0.11
CA ASP A 100 -11.61 -7.66 -0.11
C ASP A 100 -11.30 -9.03 -0.72
N ARG A 101 -11.91 -9.32 -1.87
CA ARG A 101 -11.71 -10.62 -2.53
C ARG A 101 -10.59 -10.50 -3.55
N PRO A 102 -9.52 -11.30 -3.42
CA PRO A 102 -8.49 -11.32 -4.44
C PRO A 102 -9.10 -11.80 -5.76
N ARG A 103 -8.69 -11.17 -6.86
CA ARG A 103 -9.21 -11.48 -8.19
C ARG A 103 -8.40 -12.62 -8.79
N ARG A 104 -9.08 -13.65 -9.28
CA ARG A 104 -8.44 -14.73 -10.03
C ARG A 104 -8.33 -14.34 -11.50
N GLU A 105 -7.11 -14.12 -11.97
CA GLU A 105 -6.79 -13.89 -13.39
C GLU A 105 -6.08 -15.13 -13.95
N GLY A 106 -6.86 -16.05 -14.51
CA GLY A 106 -6.37 -17.36 -14.94
C GLY A 106 -5.92 -18.22 -13.75
N ASN A 107 -4.64 -18.60 -13.73
CA ASN A 107 -4.05 -19.34 -12.62
C ASN A 107 -3.40 -18.44 -11.55
N LEU A 108 -3.45 -17.12 -11.70
CA LEU A 108 -2.87 -16.17 -10.76
C LEU A 108 -3.96 -15.57 -9.86
N ILE A 109 -3.66 -15.51 -8.56
CA ILE A 109 -4.44 -14.76 -7.57
C ILE A 109 -3.80 -13.35 -7.53
N VAL A 110 -4.54 -12.34 -7.97
CA VAL A 110 -4.13 -10.94 -7.96
C VAL A 110 -4.85 -10.26 -6.81
N GLU A 111 -4.11 -9.81 -5.81
CA GLU A 111 -4.66 -8.89 -4.82
C GLU A 111 -5.03 -7.58 -5.52
N VAL A 112 -6.31 -7.22 -5.44
CA VAL A 112 -6.78 -5.90 -5.86
C VAL A 112 -6.67 -5.01 -4.64
N PRO A 113 -5.87 -3.93 -4.67
CA PRO A 113 -5.76 -3.04 -3.54
C PRO A 113 -7.13 -2.50 -3.14
N ASP A 114 -7.40 -2.44 -1.84
CA ASP A 114 -8.59 -1.76 -1.35
C ASP A 114 -8.54 -0.27 -1.76
N GLN A 115 -9.57 0.13 -2.51
CA GLN A 115 -9.63 1.45 -3.11
C GLN A 115 -9.78 2.56 -2.07
N ARG A 116 -10.29 2.26 -0.86
CA ARG A 116 -10.43 3.24 0.23
C ARG A 116 -9.05 3.77 0.62
N TYR A 117 -8.09 2.86 0.81
CA TYR A 117 -6.70 3.19 1.10
C TYR A 117 -6.02 3.92 -0.05
N THR A 118 -6.36 3.59 -1.29
CA THR A 118 -5.84 4.28 -2.49
C THR A 118 -6.26 5.75 -2.50
N VAL A 119 -7.54 6.04 -2.22
CA VAL A 119 -8.07 7.41 -2.14
C VAL A 119 -7.49 8.17 -0.95
N ILE A 120 -7.46 7.55 0.24
CA ILE A 120 -6.88 8.14 1.46
C ILE A 120 -5.41 8.55 1.23
N SER A 121 -4.64 7.70 0.55
CA SER A 121 -3.24 7.98 0.23
C SER A 121 -3.08 9.14 -0.75
N ALA A 122 -3.99 9.27 -1.72
CA ALA A 122 -4.00 10.42 -2.62
C ALA A 122 -4.35 11.72 -1.87
N ILE A 123 -5.33 11.67 -0.96
CA ILE A 123 -5.70 12.80 -0.10
C ILE A 123 -4.53 13.20 0.81
N ALA A 124 -3.76 12.24 1.35
CA ALA A 124 -2.63 12.52 2.26
C ALA A 124 -1.58 13.45 1.64
N ARG A 125 -1.36 13.34 0.32
CA ARG A 125 -0.43 14.20 -0.42
C ARG A 125 -0.88 15.66 -0.51
N ARG A 126 -2.14 15.95 -0.18
CA ARG A 126 -2.80 17.24 -0.31
C ARG A 126 -3.21 17.83 1.04
N ASP A 127 -3.79 17.00 1.90
CA ASP A 127 -4.29 17.34 3.22
C ASP A 127 -4.16 16.13 4.15
N ALA A 128 -3.00 16.03 4.82
CA ALA A 128 -2.70 14.99 5.81
C ALA A 128 -3.71 14.96 6.96
N GLY A 129 -4.23 16.13 7.38
CA GLY A 129 -5.22 16.21 8.46
C GLY A 129 -6.55 15.58 8.07
N TRP A 130 -6.99 15.79 6.83
CA TRP A 130 -8.17 15.15 6.27
C TRP A 130 -7.97 13.65 6.05
N SER A 131 -6.83 13.25 5.47
CA SER A 131 -6.48 11.83 5.28
C SER A 131 -6.48 11.07 6.60
N ARG A 132 -5.93 11.67 7.67
CA ARG A 132 -5.95 11.10 9.02
C ARG A 132 -7.38 10.85 9.52
N LYS A 133 -8.29 11.83 9.39
CA LYS A 133 -9.69 11.65 9.80
C LYS A 133 -10.38 10.49 9.09
N LEU A 134 -10.18 10.36 7.77
CA LEU A 134 -10.75 9.26 6.98
C LEU A 134 -10.14 7.91 7.35
N SER A 135 -8.82 7.89 7.61
CA SER A 135 -8.10 6.72 8.09
C SER A 135 -8.63 6.25 9.43
N ASP A 136 -8.74 7.16 10.40
CA ASP A 136 -9.23 6.88 11.75
C ASP A 136 -10.68 6.38 11.72
N GLN A 137 -11.53 7.00 10.90
CA GLN A 137 -12.92 6.57 10.73
C GLN A 137 -12.99 5.14 10.16
N MET A 138 -12.24 4.86 9.10
CA MET A 138 -12.22 3.55 8.47
C MET A 138 -11.67 2.47 9.42
N LEU A 139 -10.61 2.78 10.16
CA LEU A 139 -10.05 1.91 11.20
C LEU A 139 -11.09 1.58 12.28
N GLN A 140 -11.82 2.59 12.76
CA GLN A 140 -12.89 2.38 13.74
C GLN A 140 -14.02 1.52 13.19
N ASP A 141 -14.38 1.70 11.92
CA ASP A 141 -15.41 0.88 11.27
C ASP A 141 -14.94 -0.59 11.11
N GLU A 142 -13.68 -0.81 10.75
CA GLU A 142 -13.08 -2.16 10.65
C GLU A 142 -12.99 -2.87 12.00
N ILE A 143 -12.58 -2.16 13.06
CA ILE A 143 -12.52 -2.70 14.42
C ILE A 143 -13.92 -3.12 14.87
N LYS A 144 -14.94 -2.25 14.69
CA LYS A 144 -16.33 -2.58 15.06
C LYS A 144 -16.85 -3.77 14.26
N GLU A 145 -16.59 -3.83 12.96
CA GLU A 145 -17.00 -4.95 12.13
C GLU A 145 -16.34 -6.28 12.57
N ALA A 146 -15.09 -6.22 13.04
CA ALA A 146 -14.39 -7.38 13.58
C ALA A 146 -14.95 -7.80 14.96
N GLU A 147 -15.27 -6.85 15.83
CA GLU A 147 -15.89 -7.11 17.14
C GLU A 147 -17.29 -7.73 17.02
N ASP A 148 -18.07 -7.29 16.02
CA ASP A 148 -19.44 -7.80 15.78
C ASP A 148 -19.46 -9.19 15.14
N LYS A 149 -18.34 -9.68 14.59
CA LYS A 149 -18.25 -11.03 14.00
C LYS A 149 -18.04 -12.07 15.09
N THR A 150 -19.02 -12.98 15.23
CA THR A 150 -19.03 -14.05 16.24
C THR A 150 -18.04 -15.19 15.97
N THR A 151 -17.40 -15.23 14.80
CA THR A 151 -16.35 -16.18 14.45
C THR A 151 -15.08 -15.44 14.06
N LYS A 152 -14.00 -15.66 14.83
CA LYS A 152 -12.66 -15.20 14.47
C LYS A 152 -12.14 -16.00 13.29
N ASP A 153 -11.99 -15.35 12.15
CA ASP A 153 -11.33 -15.91 10.97
C ASP A 153 -9.86 -15.44 11.00
N ALA A 154 -8.96 -16.33 11.43
CA ALA A 154 -7.53 -16.03 11.56
C ALA A 154 -6.89 -15.62 10.22
N GLU A 155 -7.41 -16.12 9.10
CA GLU A 155 -6.94 -15.76 7.77
C GLU A 155 -7.37 -14.33 7.42
N GLN A 156 -8.62 -13.97 7.75
CA GLN A 156 -9.13 -12.61 7.57
C GLN A 156 -8.41 -11.59 8.45
N ASP A 157 -8.10 -11.95 9.70
CA ASP A 157 -7.36 -11.09 10.61
C ASP A 157 -5.92 -10.86 10.12
N ALA A 158 -5.26 -11.91 9.63
CA ALA A 158 -3.94 -11.79 9.01
C ALA A 158 -3.96 -10.89 7.76
N ARG A 159 -4.95 -11.07 6.87
CA ARG A 159 -5.15 -10.18 5.71
C ARG A 159 -5.37 -8.73 6.13
N THR A 160 -6.09 -8.51 7.22
CA THR A 160 -6.33 -7.16 7.75
C THR A 160 -5.03 -6.53 8.25
N ALA A 161 -4.22 -7.27 9.02
CA ALA A 161 -2.88 -6.83 9.43
C ALA A 161 -2.03 -6.46 8.21
N GLU A 162 -2.05 -7.29 7.16
CA GLU A 162 -1.28 -7.07 5.94
C GLU A 162 -1.69 -5.81 5.18
N LYS A 163 -2.99 -5.51 5.07
CA LYS A 163 -3.46 -4.25 4.46
C LYS A 163 -3.03 -3.02 5.22
N LEU A 164 -3.15 -3.08 6.54
CA LEU A 164 -2.77 -1.97 7.41
C LEU A 164 -1.27 -1.69 7.25
N LEU A 165 -0.44 -2.73 7.24
CA LEU A 165 1.01 -2.61 7.01
C LEU A 165 1.35 -2.23 5.56
N GLY A 166 0.60 -2.71 4.57
CA GLY A 166 0.74 -2.33 3.16
C GLY A 166 0.45 -0.85 2.93
N THR A 167 -0.61 -0.34 3.56
CA THR A 167 -0.96 1.08 3.58
C THR A 167 0.07 1.90 4.33
N ALA A 168 0.50 1.44 5.51
CA ALA A 168 1.55 2.10 6.26
C ALA A 168 2.80 2.28 5.39
N ASN A 169 3.20 1.23 4.67
CA ASN A 169 4.32 1.27 3.72
C ASN A 169 4.10 2.27 2.57
N SER A 170 2.90 2.36 2.01
CA SER A 170 2.63 3.30 0.90
C SER A 170 2.66 4.77 1.35
N LEU A 171 2.34 5.02 2.63
CA LEU A 171 2.33 6.35 3.24
C LEU A 171 3.69 6.79 3.78
N LEU A 172 4.65 5.89 4.00
CA LEU A 172 5.96 6.21 4.63
C LEU A 172 6.65 7.44 4.03
N SER A 173 6.59 7.63 2.71
CA SER A 173 7.26 8.74 2.01
C SER A 173 6.44 10.03 1.90
N SER A 174 5.13 9.98 2.20
CA SER A 174 4.22 11.10 1.97
C SER A 174 3.47 11.59 3.22
N ASP A 175 3.19 10.69 4.17
CA ASP A 175 2.59 10.99 5.47
C ASP A 175 3.07 9.96 6.51
N GLN A 176 4.24 10.21 7.09
CA GLN A 176 4.82 9.32 8.11
C GLN A 176 3.91 9.18 9.35
N SER A 177 3.14 10.22 9.71
CA SER A 177 2.25 10.15 10.87
C SER A 177 1.10 9.18 10.63
N ALA A 178 0.46 9.25 9.46
CA ALA A 178 -0.57 8.28 9.09
C ALA A 178 0.00 6.86 8.96
N ALA A 179 1.20 6.73 8.37
CA ALA A 179 1.90 5.44 8.27
C ALA A 179 2.08 4.78 9.65
N LEU A 180 2.52 5.55 10.66
CA LEU A 180 2.67 5.05 12.02
C LEU A 180 1.33 4.65 12.66
N ASN A 181 0.25 5.40 12.42
CA ASN A 181 -1.07 5.05 12.96
C ASN A 181 -1.59 3.72 12.39
N PHE A 182 -1.44 3.50 11.08
CA PHE A 182 -1.81 2.22 10.45
C PHE A 182 -0.95 1.06 10.96
N ALA A 183 0.36 1.26 11.10
CA ALA A 183 1.25 0.24 11.66
C ALA A 183 0.90 -0.10 13.11
N LYS A 184 0.59 0.89 13.96
CA LYS A 184 0.11 0.63 15.33
C LYS A 184 -1.20 -0.14 15.33
N SER A 185 -2.13 0.24 14.45
CA SER A 185 -3.42 -0.42 14.33
C SER A 185 -3.29 -1.89 13.90
N SER A 186 -2.31 -2.21 13.05
CA SER A 186 -2.04 -3.61 12.68
C SER A 186 -1.65 -4.50 13.88
N LEU A 187 -1.20 -3.92 15.00
CA LEU A 187 -0.81 -4.67 16.19
C LEU A 187 -2.01 -5.24 16.97
N HIS A 188 -3.24 -4.87 16.61
CA HIS A 188 -4.47 -5.49 17.13
C HIS A 188 -4.79 -6.83 16.44
N TYR A 189 -4.08 -7.16 15.36
CA TYR A 189 -4.26 -8.37 14.56
C TYR A 189 -3.00 -9.26 14.68
N PRO A 190 -3.05 -10.55 14.29
CA PRO A 190 -1.88 -11.42 14.34
C PRO A 190 -0.72 -10.87 13.52
N ALA A 191 0.51 -11.02 14.04
CA ALA A 191 1.72 -10.65 13.31
C ALA A 191 1.84 -11.44 11.98
N THR A 192 2.33 -10.74 10.96
CA THR A 192 2.59 -11.29 9.62
C THR A 192 3.98 -10.90 9.13
N LEU A 193 4.41 -11.50 8.02
CA LEU A 193 5.71 -11.22 7.39
C LEU A 193 5.87 -9.76 6.94
N LEU A 194 4.77 -9.00 6.79
CA LEU A 194 4.85 -7.58 6.41
C LEU A 194 5.34 -6.69 7.55
N LEU A 195 5.25 -7.15 8.80
CA LEU A 195 5.68 -6.36 9.96
C LEU A 195 7.20 -6.09 9.94
N PRO A 196 8.08 -7.10 9.85
CA PRO A 196 9.52 -6.85 9.73
C PRO A 196 9.89 -6.04 8.48
N ILE A 197 9.18 -6.24 7.35
CA ILE A 197 9.36 -5.43 6.14
C ILE A 197 9.08 -3.95 6.41
N PHE A 198 7.96 -3.65 7.06
CA PHE A 198 7.60 -2.28 7.43
C PHE A 198 8.63 -1.67 8.39
N LEU A 199 9.04 -2.42 9.42
CA LEU A 199 10.03 -1.96 10.41
C LEU A 199 11.36 -1.59 9.75
N TYR A 200 11.87 -2.41 8.82
CA TYR A 200 13.10 -2.10 8.10
C TYR A 200 12.96 -0.87 7.21
N LYS A 201 11.87 -0.76 6.44
CA LYS A 201 11.59 0.42 5.61
C LYS A 201 11.45 1.70 6.44
N LEU A 202 10.74 1.63 7.56
CA LEU A 202 10.62 2.75 8.49
C LEU A 202 11.99 3.10 9.10
N ALA A 203 12.84 2.12 9.39
CA ALA A 203 14.17 2.37 9.94
C ALA A 203 15.12 3.08 8.97
N GLU A 204 14.91 2.97 7.65
CA GLU A 204 15.66 3.74 6.65
C GLU A 204 15.41 5.25 6.78
N VAL A 205 14.18 5.65 7.12
CA VAL A 205 13.77 7.05 7.18
C VAL A 205 13.75 7.61 8.61
N ASN A 206 13.35 6.79 9.58
CA ASN A 206 13.20 7.16 10.98
C ASN A 206 13.35 5.95 11.90
N ARG A 207 14.60 5.63 12.22
CA ARG A 207 14.97 4.52 13.10
C ARG A 207 14.31 4.58 14.48
N GLY A 208 14.26 5.75 15.11
CA GLY A 208 13.65 5.89 16.43
C GLY A 208 12.16 5.52 16.45
N ALA A 209 11.43 5.88 15.38
CA ALA A 209 10.03 5.48 15.24
C ALA A 209 9.87 3.97 15.00
N ALA A 210 10.75 3.36 14.20
CA ALA A 210 10.74 1.91 13.99
C ALA A 210 11.04 1.15 15.28
N ASP A 211 12.04 1.56 16.04
CA ASP A 211 12.37 1.00 17.36
C ASP A 211 11.18 1.11 18.33
N GLY A 212 10.41 2.22 18.27
CA GLY A 212 9.18 2.41 19.06
C GLY A 212 8.06 1.45 18.67
N ILE A 213 7.75 1.33 17.37
CA ILE A 213 6.75 0.35 16.88
C ILE A 213 7.15 -1.08 17.25
N TYR A 214 8.44 -1.40 17.17
CA TYR A 214 8.94 -2.70 17.57
C TYR A 214 8.68 -3.03 19.06
N GLN A 215 8.86 -2.05 19.95
CA GLN A 215 8.55 -2.23 21.38
C GLN A 215 7.05 -2.42 21.63
N GLU A 216 6.20 -1.69 20.92
CA GLU A 216 4.74 -1.87 20.95
C GLU A 216 4.36 -3.27 20.45
N ALA A 217 4.98 -3.73 19.35
CA ALA A 217 4.75 -5.06 18.80
C ALA A 217 5.20 -6.18 19.76
N LEU A 218 6.36 -6.03 20.41
CA LEU A 218 6.81 -6.98 21.44
C LEU A 218 5.78 -7.10 22.58
N THR A 219 5.16 -5.99 22.96
CA THR A 219 4.13 -5.97 24.01
C THR A 219 2.85 -6.65 23.54
N ALA A 220 2.39 -6.33 22.33
CA ALA A 220 1.18 -6.91 21.73
C ALA A 220 1.29 -8.43 21.54
N TYR A 221 2.46 -8.91 21.13
CA TYR A 221 2.66 -10.31 20.76
C TYR A 221 3.38 -11.15 21.82
N ALA A 222 3.60 -10.62 23.02
CA ALA A 222 4.29 -11.33 24.10
C ALA A 222 3.62 -12.67 24.46
N GLY A 223 2.29 -12.77 24.33
CA GLY A 223 1.51 -13.99 24.57
C GLY A 223 0.98 -14.67 23.30
N ALA A 224 1.30 -14.18 22.10
CA ALA A 224 0.81 -14.75 20.84
C ALA A 224 1.46 -16.12 20.54
N PRO A 225 0.87 -16.97 19.68
CA PRO A 225 1.51 -18.22 19.24
C PRO A 225 2.96 -18.02 18.80
N LEU A 226 3.82 -19.02 19.03
CA LEU A 226 5.27 -18.85 18.85
C LEU A 226 5.62 -18.41 17.43
N GLU A 227 5.00 -19.01 16.42
CA GLU A 227 5.15 -18.62 15.01
C GLU A 227 4.91 -17.12 14.76
N ARG A 228 3.89 -16.53 15.40
CA ARG A 228 3.54 -15.11 15.24
C ARG A 228 4.56 -14.21 15.92
N PHE A 229 5.02 -14.61 17.09
CA PHE A 229 6.06 -13.89 17.81
C PHE A 229 7.41 -13.91 17.07
N LEU A 230 7.73 -14.99 16.37
CA LEU A 230 9.00 -15.13 15.67
C LEU A 230 9.15 -14.17 14.48
N TYR A 231 8.07 -13.61 13.92
CA TYR A 231 8.16 -12.48 12.98
C TYR A 231 8.86 -11.23 13.57
N LEU A 232 8.98 -11.12 14.90
CA LEU A 232 9.70 -10.04 15.56
C LEU A 232 11.20 -10.32 15.72
N SER A 233 11.68 -11.48 15.28
CA SER A 233 13.06 -11.90 15.51
C SER A 233 14.04 -11.26 14.53
N SER A 234 13.65 -10.96 13.29
CA SER A 234 14.59 -10.42 12.30
C SER A 234 15.10 -9.02 12.67
N TYR A 235 14.18 -8.09 12.97
CA TYR A 235 14.48 -6.67 13.17
C TYR A 235 15.53 -6.32 14.24
N PRO A 236 15.44 -6.77 15.51
CA PRO A 236 16.36 -6.35 16.57
C PRO A 236 17.80 -6.83 16.33
N PHE A 237 17.96 -7.94 15.59
CA PHE A 237 19.25 -8.52 15.25
C PHE A 237 19.79 -8.04 13.90
N GLY A 238 19.01 -7.31 13.10
CA GLY A 238 19.41 -6.89 11.77
C GLY A 238 19.55 -8.05 10.79
N ASN A 239 18.79 -9.13 11.01
CA ASN A 239 18.82 -10.31 10.15
C ASN A 239 17.88 -10.12 8.96
N ASP A 240 18.30 -10.65 7.81
CA ASP A 240 17.49 -10.69 6.60
C ASP A 240 16.47 -11.83 6.59
N HIS A 241 16.33 -12.59 7.67
CA HIS A 241 15.34 -13.65 7.83
C HIS A 241 14.93 -13.78 9.30
N ASP A 242 13.76 -14.36 9.54
CA ASP A 242 13.32 -14.69 10.89
C ASP A 242 14.01 -15.95 11.41
N VAL A 243 14.09 -16.06 12.74
CA VAL A 243 14.61 -17.23 13.44
C VAL A 243 13.50 -18.27 13.59
N GLY A 244 13.82 -19.53 13.31
CA GLY A 244 12.93 -20.67 13.48
C GLY A 244 12.36 -21.20 12.17
N GLU A 245 11.52 -22.24 12.28
CA GLU A 245 10.76 -22.76 11.13
C GLU A 245 9.55 -21.86 10.91
N MET A 246 9.58 -21.09 9.82
CA MET A 246 8.47 -20.25 9.39
C MET A 246 7.68 -20.95 8.27
N PRO A 247 6.36 -20.73 8.17
CA PRO A 247 5.53 -21.33 7.11
C PRO A 247 6.01 -20.99 5.69
N MET A 248 6.67 -19.84 5.53
CA MET A 248 7.26 -19.40 4.26
C MET A 248 8.68 -18.91 4.48
N TRP A 249 9.59 -19.32 3.57
CA TRP A 249 10.92 -18.75 3.49
C TRP A 249 10.84 -17.36 2.87
N THR A 250 11.26 -16.33 3.62
CA THR A 250 11.28 -14.94 3.17
C THR A 250 12.63 -14.31 3.49
N SER A 251 13.05 -13.37 2.65
CA SER A 251 14.24 -12.56 2.87
C SER A 251 13.87 -11.07 2.91
N TYR A 252 14.41 -10.35 3.88
CA TYR A 252 14.16 -8.94 4.12
C TYR A 252 15.29 -8.09 3.55
N ALA A 253 14.91 -6.97 2.93
CA ALA A 253 15.87 -5.94 2.55
C ALA A 253 16.31 -5.16 3.80
N VAL A 254 17.42 -5.60 4.42
CA VAL A 254 18.02 -4.90 5.56
C VAL A 254 18.74 -3.65 5.06
N PRO A 255 18.50 -2.45 5.66
CA PRO A 255 19.20 -1.24 5.25
C PRO A 255 20.72 -1.37 5.36
N LYS A 256 21.48 -0.86 4.39
CA LYS A 256 22.95 -1.03 4.33
C LYS A 256 23.70 -0.59 5.60
N ASN A 257 23.17 0.42 6.29
CA ASN A 257 23.74 0.98 7.51
C ASN A 257 22.93 0.60 8.76
N PHE A 258 22.10 -0.45 8.67
CA PHE A 258 21.36 -0.96 9.82
C PHE A 258 22.35 -1.55 10.82
N ALA A 259 22.32 -1.03 12.04
CA ALA A 259 23.08 -1.60 13.15
C ALA A 259 22.08 -2.28 14.09
N PRO A 260 22.31 -3.51 14.57
CA PRO A 260 21.43 -4.13 15.56
C PRO A 260 21.32 -3.29 16.83
N SER A 261 20.19 -3.40 17.55
CA SER A 261 19.98 -2.64 18.80
C SER A 261 20.14 -3.56 20.01
N PRO A 262 21.22 -3.44 20.81
CA PRO A 262 21.43 -4.30 21.98
C PRO A 262 20.28 -4.23 22.99
N GLY A 263 19.62 -3.07 23.09
CA GLY A 263 18.43 -2.90 23.92
C GLY A 263 17.26 -3.74 23.43
N LEU A 264 16.94 -3.68 22.13
CA LEU A 264 15.85 -4.46 21.55
C LEU A 264 16.14 -5.96 21.51
N GLN A 265 17.38 -6.37 21.25
CA GLN A 265 17.81 -7.77 21.35
C GLN A 265 17.56 -8.32 22.75
N ARG A 266 17.93 -7.55 23.79
CA ARG A 266 17.69 -7.95 25.18
C ARG A 266 16.20 -8.06 25.48
N LEU A 267 15.38 -7.11 25.03
CA LEU A 267 13.94 -7.15 25.22
C LEU A 267 13.31 -8.38 24.55
N PHE A 268 13.69 -8.68 23.30
CA PHE A 268 13.22 -9.87 22.60
C PHE A 268 13.58 -11.16 23.35
N LEU A 269 14.85 -11.32 23.71
CA LEU A 269 15.34 -12.51 24.43
C LEU A 269 14.69 -12.66 25.80
N GLN A 270 14.51 -11.56 26.54
CA GLN A 270 13.81 -11.59 27.84
C GLN A 270 12.36 -12.04 27.69
N THR A 271 11.65 -11.55 26.66
CA THR A 271 10.27 -11.97 26.39
C THR A 271 10.23 -13.44 25.99
N LEU A 272 11.11 -13.89 25.09
CA LEU A 272 11.19 -15.30 24.68
C LEU A 272 11.48 -16.24 25.86
N LEU A 273 12.46 -15.89 26.71
CA LEU A 273 12.83 -16.70 27.88
C LEU A 273 11.69 -16.74 28.91
N ARG A 274 10.97 -15.63 29.13
CA ARG A 274 9.80 -15.61 30.01
C ARG A 274 8.71 -16.55 29.50
N ARG A 275 8.46 -16.58 28.20
CA ARG A 275 7.49 -17.51 27.59
C ARG A 275 7.90 -18.97 27.78
N ALA A 276 9.18 -19.28 27.54
CA ALA A 276 9.70 -20.63 27.76
C ALA A 276 9.54 -21.06 29.23
N GLN A 277 9.81 -20.15 30.18
CA GLN A 277 9.58 -20.39 31.60
C GLN A 277 8.10 -20.69 31.89
N GLN A 278 7.17 -19.89 31.35
CA GLN A 278 5.73 -20.10 31.53
C GLN A 278 5.26 -21.47 31.03
N VAL A 279 5.77 -21.92 29.88
CA VAL A 279 5.43 -23.24 29.32
C VAL A 279 5.97 -24.39 30.20
N ILE A 280 7.15 -24.22 30.80
CA ILE A 280 7.73 -25.21 31.71
C ILE A 280 6.96 -25.25 33.03
N GLU A 281 6.54 -24.10 33.56
CA GLU A 281 5.82 -23.98 34.83
C GLU A 281 4.35 -24.41 34.73
N SER A 282 3.72 -24.23 33.55
CA SER A 282 2.33 -24.58 33.27
C SER A 282 2.17 -25.43 32.00
N PRO A 283 2.58 -26.71 32.01
CA PRO A 283 2.60 -27.55 30.80
C PRO A 283 1.21 -27.83 30.19
N GLY A 284 0.14 -27.72 30.99
CA GLY A 284 -1.22 -28.13 30.61
C GLY A 284 -2.03 -27.10 29.82
N GLU A 285 -1.59 -25.84 29.72
CA GLU A 285 -2.25 -24.80 28.91
C GLU A 285 -1.61 -24.61 27.53
N ALA A 286 -0.45 -25.21 27.29
CA ALA A 286 0.31 -25.04 26.04
C ALA A 286 -0.19 -25.92 24.88
N SER A 287 -1.15 -26.82 25.10
CA SER A 287 -1.54 -27.86 24.14
C SER A 287 -2.95 -27.73 23.54
N SER A 288 -3.63 -26.59 23.67
CA SER A 288 -5.02 -26.43 23.18
C SER A 288 -5.19 -25.58 21.92
N GLU A 289 -4.13 -25.37 21.13
CA GLU A 289 -4.28 -24.90 19.75
C GLU A 289 -3.72 -25.98 18.83
N ASP A 290 -4.66 -26.73 18.23
CA ASP A 290 -4.41 -27.81 17.28
C ASP A 290 -3.47 -27.34 16.16
N HIS A 291 -2.29 -27.95 16.14
CA HIS A 291 -1.40 -27.91 14.99
C HIS A 291 -2.02 -28.73 13.84
N TYR A 292 -2.17 -28.09 12.68
CA TYR A 292 -2.53 -28.64 11.37
C TYR A 292 -4.00 -29.04 11.13
N SER A 293 -4.68 -28.20 10.36
CA SER A 293 -5.60 -28.62 9.29
C SER A 293 -5.43 -27.71 8.09
#